data_AF-A0A291Q2X5-F1
#
_entry.id   AF-A0A291Q2X5-F1
#
_cell.length_a   1.000
_cell.length_b   1.000
_cell.length_c   1.000
_cell.angle_alpha   90.00
_cell.angle_beta   90.00
_cell.angle_gamma   90.00
#
_symmetry.space_group_name_H-M   'P 1'
#
loop_
_entity.id
_entity.type
_entity.pdbx_description
1 polymer ?
#
loop_
_entity_poly.entity_id
_entity_poly.type
_entity_poly.pdbx_seq_one_letter_code
_entity_poly.pdbx_strand_id
1 'polypeptide(L)'
;MIETIVFDVGETLTKDDRHWASWADWLQVPRHTVSALVGAVVARGGNGADALRLISPDMDIASAYHAREAAGRGEHLDETDLYPDVRPALGGLQKLGLRVIVAGNQTSRAAELLRDLDLPADLVVTSGDWGVAKPDPAFFTRVLEVSQAGPRETLYVGDHPADDIFPARQAGLRTAHIRRGPWGHLWAQDEAVAEAADWQIDSLTTLASLISR
;
A
#
# COMPACT_ATOMS: atom_id res chain seq x y z
N MET A 1 17.26 -17.16 -1.41
CA MET A 1 15.89 -17.59 -1.75
C MET A 1 14.96 -16.75 -0.90
N ILE A 2 13.80 -16.34 -1.42
CA ILE A 2 12.83 -15.60 -0.60
C ILE A 2 12.13 -16.58 0.34
N GLU A 3 12.00 -16.22 1.61
CA GLU A 3 11.33 -17.00 2.66
C GLU A 3 10.09 -16.28 3.18
N THR A 4 10.13 -14.94 3.20
CA THR A 4 9.01 -14.10 3.63
C THR A 4 8.67 -13.03 2.61
N ILE A 5 7.38 -12.79 2.40
CA ILE A 5 6.88 -11.69 1.57
C ILE A 5 5.95 -10.82 2.41
N VAL A 6 6.20 -9.52 2.34
CA VAL A 6 5.46 -8.49 3.05
C VAL A 6 4.78 -7.60 2.02
N PHE A 7 3.47 -7.44 2.14
CA PHE A 7 2.66 -6.64 1.23
C PHE A 7 2.24 -5.35 1.92
N ASP A 8 2.43 -4.22 1.24
CA ASP A 8 1.69 -3.00 1.56
C ASP A 8 0.18 -3.20 1.35
N VAL A 9 -0.65 -2.24 1.78
CA VAL A 9 -2.10 -2.28 1.72
C VAL A 9 -2.66 -1.50 0.54
N GLY A 10 -2.47 -0.16 0.53
CA GLY A 10 -3.12 0.76 -0.41
C GLY A 10 -2.52 0.60 -1.80
N GLU A 11 -3.36 0.50 -2.83
CA GLU A 11 -2.95 0.20 -4.21
C GLU A 11 -2.05 -1.04 -4.38
N THR A 12 -1.85 -1.85 -3.34
CA THR A 12 -1.13 -3.12 -3.38
C THR A 12 -2.09 -4.28 -3.20
N LEU A 13 -2.89 -4.27 -2.13
CA LEU A 13 -3.96 -5.24 -1.90
C LEU A 13 -5.33 -4.63 -2.19
N THR A 14 -5.53 -3.37 -1.82
CA THR A 14 -6.82 -2.66 -1.95
C THR A 14 -6.73 -1.58 -3.01
N LYS A 15 -7.84 -1.29 -3.69
CA LYS A 15 -7.96 -0.12 -4.57
C LYS A 15 -8.46 1.08 -3.78
N ASP A 16 -7.94 2.25 -4.08
CA ASP A 16 -8.36 3.51 -3.44
C ASP A 16 -9.60 4.14 -4.11
N ASP A 17 -10.21 3.47 -5.11
CA ASP A 17 -11.40 3.95 -5.83
C ASP A 17 -12.48 4.46 -4.87
N ARG A 18 -12.83 3.65 -3.86
CA ARG A 18 -13.85 4.00 -2.87
C ARG A 18 -13.41 5.14 -1.98
N HIS A 19 -12.14 5.17 -1.59
CA HIS A 19 -11.58 6.22 -0.76
C HIS A 19 -11.72 7.59 -1.45
N TRP A 20 -11.23 7.71 -2.68
CA TRP A 20 -11.29 8.95 -3.45
C TRP A 20 -12.71 9.30 -3.90
N ALA A 21 -13.54 8.30 -4.22
CA ALA A 21 -14.96 8.51 -4.49
C ALA A 21 -15.70 9.10 -3.28
N SER A 22 -15.42 8.60 -2.07
CA SER A 22 -16.04 9.11 -0.84
C SER A 22 -15.60 10.55 -0.52
N TRP A 23 -14.35 10.92 -0.84
CA TRP A 23 -13.89 12.30 -0.77
C TRP A 23 -14.58 13.20 -1.78
N ALA A 24 -14.71 12.74 -3.03
CA ALA A 24 -15.41 13.47 -4.08
C ALA A 24 -16.88 13.74 -3.72
N ASP A 25 -17.58 12.72 -3.21
CA ASP A 25 -18.97 12.85 -2.75
C ASP A 25 -19.08 13.81 -1.56
N TRP A 26 -18.11 13.82 -0.64
CA TRP A 26 -18.06 14.75 0.50
C TRP A 26 -17.89 16.20 0.07
N LEU A 27 -16.98 16.45 -0.89
CA LEU A 27 -16.69 17.78 -1.43
C LEU A 27 -17.68 18.23 -2.50
N GLN A 28 -18.62 17.36 -2.89
CA GLN A 28 -19.58 17.59 -3.97
C GLN A 28 -18.90 17.91 -5.32
N VAL A 29 -17.80 17.22 -5.60
CA VAL A 29 -17.03 17.34 -6.84
C VAL A 29 -17.13 16.03 -7.62
N PRO A 30 -17.14 16.03 -8.96
CA PRO A 30 -17.14 14.79 -9.72
C PRO A 30 -15.95 13.88 -9.36
N ARG A 31 -16.21 12.59 -9.17
CA ARG A 31 -15.20 11.58 -8.82
C ARG A 31 -14.01 11.59 -9.78
N HIS A 32 -14.28 11.69 -11.09
CA HIS A 32 -13.25 11.80 -12.12
C HIS A 32 -12.32 13.00 -11.90
N THR A 33 -12.86 14.14 -11.49
CA THR A 33 -12.08 15.36 -11.21
C THR A 33 -11.16 15.16 -10.01
N VAL A 34 -11.64 14.55 -8.91
CA VAL A 34 -10.79 14.25 -7.75
C VAL A 34 -9.66 13.31 -8.14
N SER A 35 -9.95 12.19 -8.82
CA SER A 35 -8.92 11.25 -9.28
C SER A 35 -7.88 11.91 -10.18
N ALA A 36 -8.30 12.80 -11.10
CA ALA A 36 -7.38 13.53 -11.97
C ALA A 36 -6.46 14.47 -11.19
N LEU A 37 -6.98 15.16 -10.17
CA LEU A 37 -6.18 16.04 -9.30
C LEU A 37 -5.20 15.25 -8.43
N VAL A 38 -5.62 14.08 -7.89
CA VAL A 38 -4.72 13.16 -7.18
C VAL A 38 -3.56 12.77 -8.09
N GLY A 39 -3.85 12.29 -9.30
CA GLY A 39 -2.81 11.97 -10.29
C GLY A 39 -1.89 13.16 -10.60
N ALA A 40 -2.44 14.36 -10.75
CA ALA A 40 -1.66 15.57 -11.05
C ALA A 40 -0.73 16.01 -9.90
N VAL A 41 -1.09 15.71 -8.65
CA VAL A 41 -0.23 15.96 -7.48
C VAL A 41 0.84 14.88 -7.36
N VAL A 42 0.46 13.62 -7.48
CA VAL A 42 1.37 12.47 -7.40
C VAL A 42 2.44 12.53 -8.49
N ALA A 43 2.08 12.96 -9.71
CA ALA A 43 3.02 13.13 -10.82
C ALA A 43 4.12 14.17 -10.55
N ARG A 44 3.94 15.03 -9.53
CA ARG A 44 4.93 16.02 -9.09
C ARG A 44 5.65 15.61 -7.81
N GLY A 45 5.45 14.36 -7.36
CA GLY A 45 6.00 13.83 -6.11
C GLY A 45 5.29 14.33 -4.85
N GLY A 46 4.09 14.89 -4.98
CA GLY A 46 3.29 15.33 -3.83
C GLY A 46 2.49 14.19 -3.19
N ASN A 47 1.93 14.46 -2.00
CA ASN A 47 1.02 13.53 -1.33
C ASN A 47 -0.38 13.62 -1.97
N GLY A 48 -1.02 12.49 -2.27
CA GLY A 48 -2.34 12.46 -2.91
C GLY A 48 -3.41 13.29 -2.17
N ALA A 49 -3.34 13.38 -0.84
CA ALA A 49 -4.27 14.17 -0.04
C ALA A 49 -4.17 15.68 -0.32
N ASP A 50 -3.03 16.18 -0.81
CA ASP A 50 -2.88 17.59 -1.21
C ASP A 50 -3.78 17.95 -2.41
N ALA A 51 -4.25 16.97 -3.17
CA ALA A 51 -5.25 17.21 -4.23
C ALA A 51 -6.56 17.77 -3.67
N LEU A 52 -6.90 17.46 -2.41
CA LEU A 52 -8.08 18.03 -1.75
C LEU A 52 -7.93 19.54 -1.55
N ARG A 53 -6.70 20.04 -1.35
CA ARG A 53 -6.42 21.48 -1.23
C ARG A 53 -6.49 22.21 -2.59
N LEU A 54 -6.30 21.51 -3.70
CA LEU A 54 -6.57 22.09 -5.03
C LEU A 54 -8.07 22.37 -5.23
N ILE A 55 -8.93 21.62 -4.55
CA ILE A 55 -10.39 21.79 -4.58
C ILE A 55 -10.84 22.81 -3.53
N SER A 56 -10.28 22.71 -2.31
CA SER A 56 -10.59 23.56 -1.17
C SER A 56 -9.30 24.04 -0.50
N PRO A 57 -8.76 25.21 -0.92
CA PRO A 57 -7.42 25.67 -0.54
C PRO A 57 -7.14 25.75 0.96
N ASP A 58 -8.12 26.17 1.75
CA ASP A 58 -7.97 26.37 3.19
C ASP A 58 -8.33 25.11 4.01
N MET A 59 -8.49 23.96 3.36
CA MET A 59 -8.89 22.73 4.04
C MET A 59 -7.78 22.22 4.98
N ASP A 60 -8.13 22.13 6.27
CA ASP A 60 -7.41 21.29 7.20
C ASP A 60 -7.83 19.83 7.00
N ILE A 61 -6.95 19.03 6.38
CA ILE A 61 -7.22 17.65 5.97
C ILE A 61 -7.52 16.77 7.20
N ALA A 62 -6.81 16.96 8.31
CA ALA A 62 -7.01 16.18 9.52
C ALA A 62 -8.40 16.42 10.13
N SER A 63 -8.80 17.69 10.28
CA SER A 63 -10.14 18.06 10.74
C SER A 63 -11.23 17.55 9.78
N ALA A 64 -10.98 17.60 8.46
CA ALA A 64 -11.91 17.07 7.47
C ALA A 64 -12.07 15.55 7.57
N TYR A 65 -11.01 14.80 7.85
CA TYR A 65 -11.09 13.37 8.15
C TYR A 65 -11.97 13.10 9.37
N HIS A 66 -11.74 13.80 10.49
CA HIS A 66 -12.56 13.65 11.69
C HIS A 66 -14.04 14.00 11.46
N ALA A 67 -14.32 15.06 10.69
CA ALA A 67 -15.68 15.43 10.34
C ALA A 67 -16.38 14.37 9.48
N ARG A 68 -15.65 13.77 8.52
CA ARG A 68 -16.16 12.65 7.70
C ARG A 68 -16.43 11.41 8.54
N GLU A 69 -15.51 11.07 9.44
CA GLU A 69 -15.68 9.95 10.36
C GLU A 69 -16.92 10.13 11.25
N ALA A 70 -17.09 11.30 11.87
CA ALA A 70 -18.27 11.63 12.67
C ALA A 70 -19.58 11.58 11.85
N ALA A 71 -19.50 11.81 10.54
CA ALA A 71 -20.62 11.69 9.60
C ALA A 71 -20.82 10.27 9.04
N GLY A 72 -20.14 9.25 9.57
CA GLY A 72 -20.24 7.86 9.12
C GLY A 72 -19.54 7.58 7.79
N ARG A 73 -18.64 8.47 7.35
CA ARG A 73 -17.77 8.31 6.17
C ARG A 73 -16.31 8.08 6.57
N GLY A 74 -16.11 7.41 7.70
CA GLY A 74 -14.81 6.97 8.18
C GLY A 74 -14.26 5.82 7.33
N GLU A 75 -13.37 5.04 7.94
CA GLU A 75 -12.75 3.91 7.25
C GLU A 75 -13.77 2.83 6.92
N HIS A 76 -13.69 2.37 5.67
CA HIS A 76 -14.47 1.27 5.15
C HIS A 76 -13.55 0.40 4.32
N LEU A 77 -13.62 -0.90 4.55
CA LEU A 77 -12.89 -1.89 3.77
C LEU A 77 -13.72 -3.17 3.72
N ASP A 78 -13.98 -3.66 2.52
CA ASP A 78 -14.59 -4.98 2.30
C ASP A 78 -13.95 -5.69 1.09
N GLU A 79 -14.42 -6.91 0.80
CA GLU A 79 -13.92 -7.76 -0.30
C GLU A 79 -13.88 -7.05 -1.67
N THR A 80 -14.82 -6.13 -1.93
CA THR A 80 -14.93 -5.45 -3.23
C THR A 80 -13.86 -4.38 -3.42
N ASP A 81 -13.17 -3.99 -2.35
CA ASP A 81 -12.03 -3.08 -2.40
C ASP A 81 -10.73 -3.81 -2.74
N LEU A 82 -10.66 -5.14 -2.58
CA LEU A 82 -9.48 -5.91 -2.96
C LEU A 82 -9.28 -5.96 -4.49
N TYR A 83 -8.02 -6.05 -4.91
CA TYR A 83 -7.71 -6.48 -6.26
C TYR A 83 -8.05 -7.96 -6.47
N PRO A 84 -8.57 -8.36 -7.66
CA PRO A 84 -9.05 -9.72 -7.89
C PRO A 84 -8.01 -10.83 -7.70
N ASP A 85 -6.73 -10.51 -7.82
CA ASP A 85 -5.61 -11.45 -7.77
C ASP A 85 -5.02 -11.62 -6.36
N VAL A 86 -5.45 -10.83 -5.37
CA VAL A 86 -4.93 -10.84 -4.00
C VAL A 86 -5.07 -12.21 -3.33
N ARG A 87 -6.30 -12.70 -3.16
CA ARG A 87 -6.53 -13.99 -2.49
C ARG A 87 -5.85 -15.16 -3.21
N PRO A 88 -5.96 -15.29 -4.55
CA PRO A 88 -5.22 -16.32 -5.28
C PRO A 88 -3.71 -16.24 -5.09
N ALA A 89 -3.13 -15.03 -5.10
CA ALA A 89 -1.70 -14.84 -4.93
C ALA A 89 -1.25 -15.19 -3.51
N LEU A 90 -1.86 -14.61 -2.47
CA LEU A 90 -1.45 -14.84 -1.09
C LEU A 90 -1.61 -16.32 -0.70
N GLY A 91 -2.74 -16.93 -1.03
CA GLY A 91 -2.97 -18.35 -0.77
C GLY A 91 -2.06 -19.27 -1.59
N GLY A 92 -1.65 -18.84 -2.79
CA GLY A 92 -0.64 -19.54 -3.59
C GLY A 92 0.75 -19.50 -2.94
N LEU A 93 1.14 -18.36 -2.40
CA LEU A 93 2.44 -18.17 -1.73
C LEU A 93 2.52 -18.97 -0.42
N GLN A 94 1.48 -18.97 0.39
CA GLN A 94 1.42 -19.82 1.60
C GLN A 94 1.56 -21.32 1.27
N LYS A 95 0.95 -21.79 0.17
CA LYS A 95 1.10 -23.18 -0.30
C LYS A 95 2.52 -23.55 -0.73
N LEU A 96 3.34 -22.56 -1.09
CA LEU A 96 4.76 -22.73 -1.36
C LEU A 96 5.62 -22.74 -0.09
N GLY A 97 5.00 -22.63 1.10
CA GLY A 97 5.70 -22.60 2.38
C GLY A 97 6.31 -21.24 2.72
N LEU A 98 5.93 -20.17 2.00
CA LEU A 98 6.39 -18.82 2.27
C LEU A 98 5.55 -18.21 3.38
N ARG A 99 6.21 -17.43 4.24
CA ARG A 99 5.52 -16.58 5.21
C ARG A 99 4.96 -15.36 4.50
N VAL A 100 3.67 -15.10 4.65
CA VAL A 100 2.94 -13.99 4.04
C VAL A 100 2.51 -13.02 5.12
N ILE A 101 2.95 -11.76 5.01
CA ILE A 101 2.65 -10.70 5.96
C ILE A 101 2.01 -9.53 5.23
N VAL A 102 1.02 -8.89 5.84
CA VAL A 102 0.50 -7.59 5.42
C VAL A 102 1.00 -6.54 6.40
N ALA A 103 1.72 -5.54 5.90
CA ALA A 103 2.25 -4.43 6.69
C ALA A 103 2.32 -3.14 5.89
N GLY A 104 1.52 -2.14 6.26
CA GLY A 104 1.45 -0.85 5.56
C GLY A 104 1.04 0.32 6.45
N ASN A 105 1.06 1.52 5.86
CA ASN A 105 0.62 2.75 6.52
C ASN A 105 -0.92 2.77 6.60
N GLN A 106 -1.47 2.43 7.77
CA GLN A 106 -2.91 2.34 8.00
C GLN A 106 -3.19 2.63 9.49
N THR A 107 -4.39 3.10 9.82
CA THR A 107 -4.76 3.31 11.22
C THR A 107 -5.01 1.96 11.92
N SER A 108 -5.20 1.99 13.25
CA SER A 108 -5.59 0.81 14.03
C SER A 108 -6.98 0.29 13.63
N ARG A 109 -7.89 1.18 13.19
CA ARG A 109 -9.23 0.78 12.74
C ARG A 109 -9.17 0.04 11.40
N ALA A 110 -8.35 0.51 10.48
CA ALA A 110 -8.11 -0.17 9.20
C ALA A 110 -7.43 -1.52 9.42
N ALA A 111 -6.57 -1.64 10.45
CA ALA A 111 -5.98 -2.91 10.85
C ALA A 111 -7.04 -3.94 11.30
N GLU A 112 -8.05 -3.51 12.08
CA GLU A 112 -9.19 -4.37 12.44
C GLU A 112 -9.94 -4.83 11.19
N LEU A 113 -10.29 -3.91 10.29
CA LEU A 113 -11.02 -4.25 9.06
C LEU A 113 -10.22 -5.19 8.14
N LEU A 114 -8.91 -4.99 8.02
CA LEU A 114 -8.03 -5.88 7.24
C LEU A 114 -7.97 -7.28 7.83
N ARG A 115 -7.98 -7.42 9.16
CA ARG A 115 -8.04 -8.74 9.82
C ARG A 115 -9.39 -9.40 9.64
N ASP A 116 -10.48 -8.64 9.68
CA ASP A 116 -11.84 -9.13 9.46
C ASP A 116 -12.06 -9.67 8.03
N LEU A 117 -11.24 -9.25 7.06
CA LEU A 117 -11.23 -9.84 5.72
C LEU A 117 -10.74 -11.30 5.68
N ASP A 118 -10.06 -11.79 6.72
CA ASP A 118 -9.50 -13.15 6.76
C ASP A 118 -8.70 -13.48 5.47
N LEU A 119 -7.74 -12.60 5.16
CA LEU A 119 -6.84 -12.79 4.03
C LEU A 119 -5.91 -13.99 4.30
N PRO A 120 -5.44 -14.72 3.26
CA PRO A 120 -4.45 -15.79 3.40
C PRO A 120 -3.06 -15.26 3.78
N ALA A 121 -2.94 -14.70 4.98
CA ALA A 121 -1.73 -14.09 5.52
C ALA A 121 -1.47 -14.63 6.94
N ASP A 122 -0.20 -14.85 7.26
CA ASP A 122 0.21 -15.33 8.58
C ASP A 122 0.20 -14.21 9.64
N LEU A 123 0.24 -12.95 9.18
CA LEU A 123 0.19 -11.77 10.04
C LEU A 123 -0.35 -10.55 9.28
N VAL A 124 -1.22 -9.80 9.95
CA VAL A 124 -1.71 -8.48 9.48
C VAL A 124 -1.45 -7.46 10.58
N VAL A 125 -0.60 -6.49 10.27
CA VAL A 125 -0.13 -5.42 11.16
C VAL A 125 -0.04 -4.10 10.40
N THR A 126 -0.19 -2.98 11.08
CA THR A 126 -0.14 -1.66 10.42
C THR A 126 0.75 -0.69 11.18
N SER A 127 1.03 0.47 10.57
CA SER A 127 1.69 1.57 11.26
C SER A 127 0.93 2.02 12.51
N GLY A 128 -0.41 1.95 12.50
CA GLY A 128 -1.25 2.22 13.67
C GLY A 128 -1.02 1.24 14.82
N ASP A 129 -0.73 -0.04 14.54
CA ASP A 129 -0.37 -1.01 15.59
C ASP A 129 1.04 -0.75 16.16
N TRP A 130 1.98 -0.34 15.30
CA TRP A 130 3.38 -0.17 15.68
C TRP A 130 3.74 1.21 16.21
N GLY A 131 2.91 2.23 15.95
CA GLY A 131 3.20 3.62 16.28
C GLY A 131 4.32 4.25 15.44
N VAL A 132 4.76 3.58 14.37
CA VAL A 132 5.76 4.05 13.40
C VAL A 132 5.23 3.81 12.00
N ALA A 133 5.51 4.72 11.06
CA ALA A 133 4.98 4.69 9.71
C ALA A 133 6.10 4.84 8.68
N LYS A 134 5.91 4.27 7.49
CA LYS A 134 6.77 4.53 6.33
C LYS A 134 6.74 6.04 6.01
N PRO A 135 7.86 6.63 5.55
CA PRO A 135 9.13 5.99 5.20
C PRO A 135 10.14 5.86 6.35
N ASP A 136 9.71 5.96 7.62
CA ASP A 136 10.63 5.83 8.77
C ASP A 136 11.34 4.47 8.78
N PRO A 137 12.69 4.42 8.85
CA PRO A 137 13.44 3.16 8.96
C PRO A 137 13.01 2.25 10.13
N ALA A 138 12.43 2.82 11.19
CA ALA A 138 11.88 2.05 12.30
C ALA A 138 10.72 1.14 11.85
N PHE A 139 9.93 1.54 10.84
CA PHE A 139 8.90 0.68 10.27
C PHE A 139 9.50 -0.59 9.65
N PHE A 140 10.56 -0.45 8.85
CA PHE A 140 11.21 -1.59 8.21
C PHE A 140 12.02 -2.44 9.20
N THR A 141 12.46 -1.85 10.31
CA THR A 141 12.99 -2.61 11.45
C THR A 141 11.92 -3.53 12.03
N ARG A 142 10.69 -3.03 12.24
CA ARG A 142 9.55 -3.87 12.67
C ARG A 142 9.19 -4.94 11.66
N VAL A 143 9.22 -4.61 10.36
CA VAL A 143 9.01 -5.59 9.29
C VAL A 143 9.98 -6.77 9.40
N LEU A 144 11.28 -6.51 9.61
CA LEU A 144 12.29 -7.56 9.78
C LEU A 144 12.12 -8.35 11.08
N GLU A 145 11.68 -7.71 12.17
CA GLU A 145 11.38 -8.42 13.43
C GLU A 145 10.26 -9.46 13.24
N VAL A 146 9.21 -9.12 12.49
CA VAL A 146 8.06 -10.02 12.26
C VAL A 146 8.25 -10.97 11.07
N SER A 147 9.20 -10.69 10.18
CA SER A 147 9.47 -11.53 9.01
C SER A 147 10.04 -12.89 9.40
N GLN A 148 10.77 -12.98 10.52
CA GLN A 148 11.47 -14.20 10.93
C GLN A 148 12.45 -14.72 9.86
N ALA A 149 12.89 -13.85 8.96
CA ALA A 149 13.85 -14.13 7.90
C ALA A 149 14.84 -12.95 7.77
N GLY A 150 16.01 -13.21 7.18
CA GLY A 150 16.98 -12.15 6.93
C GLY A 150 16.46 -11.14 5.90
N PRO A 151 17.09 -9.95 5.81
CA PRO A 151 16.64 -8.89 4.90
C PRO A 151 16.70 -9.33 3.44
N ARG A 152 17.71 -10.12 3.03
CA ARG A 152 17.84 -10.59 1.64
C ARG A 152 16.90 -11.74 1.30
N GLU A 153 16.35 -12.41 2.31
CA GLU A 153 15.33 -13.45 2.22
C GLU A 153 13.91 -12.89 2.39
N THR A 154 13.77 -11.59 2.65
CA THR A 154 12.49 -10.91 2.83
C THR A 154 12.21 -9.96 1.66
N LEU A 155 11.06 -10.14 1.00
CA LEU A 155 10.58 -9.31 -0.09
C LEU A 155 9.50 -8.35 0.41
N TYR A 156 9.66 -7.04 0.20
CA TYR A 156 8.60 -6.05 0.38
C TYR A 156 7.95 -5.71 -0.97
N VAL A 157 6.62 -5.76 -1.04
CA VAL A 157 5.83 -5.49 -2.25
C VAL A 157 4.97 -4.25 -2.00
N GLY A 158 5.09 -3.24 -2.84
CA GLY A 158 4.35 -1.98 -2.73
C GLY A 158 4.32 -1.19 -4.04
N ASP A 159 3.40 -0.24 -4.17
CA ASP A 159 3.24 0.60 -5.37
C ASP A 159 3.95 1.95 -5.23
N HIS A 160 4.22 2.40 -4.00
CA HIS A 160 4.70 3.74 -3.71
C HIS A 160 6.23 3.79 -3.60
N PRO A 161 6.96 4.48 -4.50
CA PRO A 161 8.41 4.45 -4.45
C PRO A 161 9.03 5.03 -3.17
N ALA A 162 8.54 6.20 -2.73
CA ALA A 162 9.09 6.88 -1.55
C ALA A 162 8.75 6.19 -0.22
N ASP A 163 7.57 5.58 -0.10
CA ASP A 163 7.13 4.92 1.13
C ASP A 163 7.49 3.44 1.16
N ASP A 164 7.50 2.76 0.01
CA ASP A 164 7.72 1.30 -0.06
C ASP A 164 9.11 0.96 -0.59
N ILE A 165 9.40 1.33 -1.83
CA ILE A 165 10.50 0.73 -2.59
C ILE A 165 11.86 1.22 -2.10
N PHE A 166 12.06 2.54 -2.03
CA PHE A 166 13.33 3.12 -1.59
C PHE A 166 13.66 2.77 -0.14
N PRO A 167 12.77 2.96 0.85
CA PRO A 167 13.11 2.69 2.23
C PRO A 167 13.20 1.19 2.55
N ALA A 168 12.42 0.32 1.88
CA ALA A 168 12.61 -1.13 1.99
C ALA A 168 14.00 -1.55 1.50
N ARG A 169 14.41 -1.06 0.31
CA ARG A 169 15.76 -1.32 -0.21
C ARG A 169 16.86 -0.82 0.72
N GLN A 170 16.70 0.38 1.30
CA GLN A 170 17.65 0.94 2.25
C GLN A 170 17.78 0.08 3.52
N ALA A 171 16.70 -0.55 3.97
CA ALA A 171 16.73 -1.55 5.05
C ALA A 171 17.29 -2.92 4.62
N GLY A 172 17.74 -3.06 3.37
CA GLY A 172 18.36 -4.27 2.83
C GLY A 172 17.38 -5.33 2.33
N LEU A 173 16.08 -5.03 2.35
CA LEU A 173 15.03 -5.91 1.84
C LEU A 173 15.14 -6.07 0.32
N ARG A 174 14.67 -7.20 -0.19
CA ARG A 174 14.31 -7.31 -1.59
C ARG A 174 13.01 -6.54 -1.85
N THR A 175 12.84 -6.02 -3.06
CA THR A 175 11.70 -5.16 -3.38
C THR A 175 11.01 -5.56 -4.68
N ALA A 176 9.68 -5.55 -4.68
CA ALA A 176 8.88 -5.65 -5.89
C ALA A 176 7.96 -4.43 -6.00
N HIS A 177 8.16 -3.66 -7.06
CA HIS A 177 7.31 -2.52 -7.40
C HIS A 177 6.11 -2.99 -8.20
N ILE A 178 4.91 -2.83 -7.65
CA ILE A 178 3.68 -3.18 -8.35
C ILE A 178 3.09 -1.97 -9.09
N ARG A 179 2.75 -2.16 -10.37
CA ARG A 179 2.13 -1.13 -11.20
C ARG A 179 0.62 -1.07 -10.97
N ARG A 180 0.24 -0.41 -9.89
CA ARG A 180 -1.12 -0.11 -9.46
C ARG A 180 -1.23 1.33 -8.99
N GLY A 181 -2.44 1.87 -8.98
CA GLY A 181 -2.68 3.23 -8.58
C GLY A 181 -1.92 4.29 -9.39
N PRO A 182 -2.01 5.56 -8.96
CA PRO A 182 -1.26 6.62 -9.61
C PRO A 182 0.24 6.49 -9.34
N TRP A 183 0.69 6.07 -8.15
CA TRP A 183 2.12 5.96 -7.85
C TRP A 183 2.79 4.85 -8.65
N GLY A 184 2.23 3.63 -8.61
CA GLY A 184 2.78 2.50 -9.35
C GLY A 184 2.85 2.74 -10.86
N HIS A 185 1.87 3.43 -11.46
CA HIS A 185 1.91 3.75 -12.89
C HIS A 185 2.81 4.92 -13.25
N LEU A 186 2.74 6.04 -12.53
CA LEU A 186 3.48 7.26 -12.89
C LEU A 186 4.99 7.08 -12.74
N TRP A 187 5.42 6.26 -11.78
CA TRP A 187 6.83 6.09 -11.44
C TRP A 187 7.44 4.79 -11.98
N ALA A 188 6.68 3.96 -12.69
CA ALA A 188 7.16 2.69 -13.24
C ALA A 188 8.37 2.82 -14.19
N GLN A 189 8.46 3.94 -14.91
CA GLN A 189 9.52 4.21 -15.89
C GLN A 189 10.61 5.13 -15.33
N ASP A 190 10.53 5.49 -14.06
CA ASP A 190 11.60 6.23 -13.39
C ASP A 190 12.81 5.33 -13.19
N GLU A 191 13.99 5.80 -13.60
CA GLU A 191 15.23 5.02 -13.57
C GLU A 191 15.62 4.64 -12.14
N ALA A 192 15.48 5.56 -11.18
CA ALA A 192 15.82 5.28 -9.79
C ALA A 192 14.89 4.23 -9.18
N VAL A 193 13.60 4.27 -9.51
CA VAL A 193 12.63 3.24 -9.10
C VAL A 193 12.96 1.88 -9.71
N ALA A 194 13.28 1.84 -11.01
CA ALA A 194 13.66 0.62 -11.70
C ALA A 194 14.95 0.01 -11.15
N GLU A 195 15.94 0.82 -10.77
CA GLU A 195 17.17 0.36 -10.13
C GLU A 195 16.95 -0.12 -8.68
N ALA A 196 15.99 0.50 -7.98
CA ALA A 196 15.69 0.16 -6.60
C ALA A 196 14.84 -1.11 -6.46
N ALA A 197 13.99 -1.40 -7.45
CA ALA A 197 13.14 -2.58 -7.48
C ALA A 197 13.90 -3.81 -8.01
N ASP A 198 13.93 -4.91 -7.27
CA ASP A 198 14.42 -6.19 -7.81
C ASP A 198 13.48 -6.75 -8.89
N TRP A 199 12.17 -6.46 -8.76
CA TRP A 199 11.15 -6.82 -9.75
C TRP A 199 10.15 -5.68 -9.95
N GLN A 200 9.69 -5.52 -11.20
CA GLN A 200 8.47 -4.77 -11.50
C GLN A 200 7.38 -5.75 -11.93
N ILE A 201 6.19 -5.64 -11.34
CA ILE A 201 5.09 -6.57 -11.56
C ILE A 201 3.77 -5.84 -11.83
N ASP A 202 2.86 -6.47 -12.58
CA ASP A 202 1.49 -5.98 -12.78
C ASP A 202 0.46 -6.76 -11.94
N SER A 203 0.87 -7.92 -11.42
CA SER A 203 -0.01 -8.86 -10.74
C SER A 203 0.76 -9.64 -9.68
N LEU A 204 0.16 -9.79 -8.50
CA LEU A 204 0.74 -10.52 -7.37
C LEU A 204 0.88 -12.01 -7.68
N THR A 205 0.05 -12.56 -8.57
CA THR A 205 0.15 -13.97 -8.99
C THR A 205 1.45 -14.30 -9.72
N THR A 206 2.19 -13.31 -10.22
CA THR A 206 3.49 -13.52 -10.87
C THR A 206 4.61 -13.83 -9.88
N LEU A 207 4.46 -13.40 -8.61
CA LEU A 207 5.51 -13.47 -7.58
C LEU A 207 6.04 -14.89 -7.38
N ALA A 208 5.14 -15.88 -7.30
CA ALA A 208 5.50 -17.28 -7.14
C ALA A 208 6.52 -17.75 -8.19
N SER A 209 6.37 -17.31 -9.44
CA SER A 209 7.27 -17.67 -10.53
C SER A 209 8.60 -16.91 -10.54
N LEU A 210 8.61 -15.69 -10.00
CA LEU A 210 9.78 -14.81 -9.99
C LEU A 210 10.77 -15.19 -8.88
N ILE A 211 10.25 -15.52 -7.70
CA ILE A 211 11.07 -15.83 -6.51
C ILE A 211 11.57 -17.28 -6.46
N SER A 212 11.02 -18.14 -7.33
CA SER A 212 11.45 -19.54 -7.48
C SER A 212 12.67 -19.71 -8.39
N ARG A 213 13.18 -18.62 -8.98
CA ARG A 213 14.35 -18.58 -9.87
C ARG A 213 15.58 -18.11 -9.10
#